data_AF-A0A3M1LEN8-F1
#
_entry.id   AF-A0A3M1LEN8-F1
#
_cell.length_a   1.000
_cell.length_b   1.000
_cell.length_c   1.000
_cell.angle_alpha   90.00
_cell.angle_beta   90.00
_cell.angle_gamma   90.00
#
_symmetry.space_group_name_H-M   'P 1'
#
loop_
_entity.id
_entity.type
_entity.pdbx_description
1 polymer ?
#
loop_
_entity_poly.entity_id
_entity_poly.type
_entity_poly.pdbx_seq_one_letter_code
_entity_poly.pdbx_strand_id
1 'polypeptide(L)' 'MLIVEVKSNENIDQALKRYKRKFQQARIMQEIRRRKEYIKPSVQRRNEILKAVYRERKKRELDS' A
#
# COMPACT_ATOMS: atom_id res chain seq x y z
N MET A 1 -8.48 0.62 13.23
CA MET A 1 -7.95 -0.52 14.03
C MET A 1 -8.26 -1.79 13.25
N LEU A 2 -7.29 -2.66 12.96
CA LEU A 2 -7.53 -3.86 12.14
C LEU A 2 -7.96 -5.01 13.03
N ILE A 3 -9.22 -5.45 12.88
CA ILE A 3 -9.78 -6.59 13.61
C ILE A 3 -9.75 -7.82 12.67
N VAL A 4 -9.22 -8.93 13.18
CA VAL A 4 -9.22 -10.24 12.52
C VAL A 4 -9.86 -11.22 13.47
N GLU A 5 -11.03 -11.72 13.11
CA GLU A 5 -11.72 -12.76 13.85
C GLU A 5 -11.01 -14.10 13.62
N VAL A 6 -10.71 -14.81 14.70
CA VAL A 6 -10.13 -16.16 14.66
C VAL A 6 -11.23 -17.13 15.08
N LYS A 7 -11.58 -18.08 14.21
CA LYS A 7 -12.55 -19.13 14.55
C LYS A 7 -11.85 -20.25 15.33
N SER A 8 -12.60 -20.98 16.16
CA SER A 8 -12.06 -22.00 17.08
C SER A 8 -11.31 -23.15 16.41
N ASN A 9 -11.51 -23.37 15.11
CA ASN A 9 -10.89 -24.45 14.33
C ASN A 9 -9.82 -23.95 13.34
N GLU A 10 -9.39 -22.69 13.45
CA GLU A 10 -8.34 -22.13 12.59
C GLU A 10 -6.96 -22.23 13.21
N ASN A 11 -5.99 -22.63 12.39
CA ASN A 11 -4.59 -22.54 12.76
C ASN A 11 -4.16 -21.07 12.86
N ILE A 12 -3.51 -20.71 13.96
CA ILE A 12 -2.98 -19.36 14.27
C ILE A 12 -2.18 -18.78 13.09
N ASP A 13 -1.40 -19.60 12.38
CA ASP A 13 -0.61 -19.16 11.22
C ASP A 13 -1.47 -18.58 10.09
N GLN A 14 -2.66 -19.13 9.87
CA GLN A 14 -3.58 -18.62 8.85
C GLN A 14 -4.20 -17.28 9.27
N ALA A 15 -4.51 -17.12 10.55
CA ALA A 15 -4.95 -15.84 11.10
C ALA A 15 -3.87 -14.76 10.96
N LEU A 16 -2.61 -15.08 11.28
CA LEU A 16 -1.48 -14.16 11.11
C LEU A 16 -1.26 -13.77 9.65
N LYS A 17 -1.35 -14.72 8.70
CA LYS A 17 -1.25 -14.41 7.26
C LYS A 17 -2.35 -13.47 6.80
N ARG A 18 -3.60 -13.66 7.25
CA ARG A 18 -4.72 -12.75 6.92
C ARG A 18 -4.54 -11.38 7.54
N TYR A 19 -4.09 -11.30 8.78
CA TYR A 19 -3.74 -10.03 9.43
C TYR A 19 -2.67 -9.29 8.62
N LYS A 20 -1.58 -9.98 8.26
CA LYS A 20 -0.50 -9.39 7.46
C LYS A 20 -1.01 -8.87 6.11
N ARG A 21 -1.87 -9.63 5.42
CA ARG A 21 -2.50 -9.19 4.16
C ARG A 21 -3.39 -7.95 4.37
N LYS A 22 -4.27 -7.95 5.40
CA LYS A 22 -5.10 -6.78 5.75
C LYS A 22 -4.25 -5.55 6.09
N PHE A 23 -3.16 -5.73 6.83
CA PHE A 23 -2.22 -4.66 7.18
C PHE A 23 -1.51 -4.07 5.96
N GLN A 24 -1.07 -4.93 5.03
CA GLN A 24 -0.46 -4.49 3.77
C GLN A 24 -1.47 -3.78 2.87
N GLN A 25 -2.70 -4.28 2.79
CA GLN A 25 -3.79 -3.68 2.01
C GLN A 25 -4.17 -2.30 2.55
N ALA A 26 -4.22 -2.15 3.87
CA ALA A 26 -4.48 -0.87 4.53
C ALA A 26 -3.34 0.15 4.35
N ARG A 27 -2.17 -0.26 3.84
CA ARG A 27 -1.00 0.60 3.57
C ARG A 27 -0.56 1.50 4.73
N ILE A 28 -0.88 1.11 5.97
CA ILE A 28 -0.64 1.88 7.19
C ILE A 28 0.83 2.29 7.30
N MET A 29 1.76 1.37 7.02
CA MET A 29 3.20 1.66 7.06
C MET A 29 3.62 2.72 6.03
N GLN A 30 3.02 2.72 4.83
CA GLN A 30 3.31 3.73 3.81
C GLN A 30 2.77 5.10 4.25
N GLU A 31 1.60 5.11 4.88
CA GLU A 31 0.97 6.34 5.35
C GLU A 31 1.73 6.97 6.52
N ILE A 32 2.18 6.17 7.49
CA ILE A 32 3.06 6.63 8.58
C ILE A 32 4.33 7.26 8.00
N ARG A 33 4.98 6.60 7.04
CA ARG A 33 6.19 7.14 6.39
C ARG A 33 5.89 8.43 5.63
N ARG A 34 4.77 8.51 4.91
CA ARG A 34 4.36 9.73 4.17
C ARG A 34 4.08 10.91 5.09
N ARG A 35 3.50 10.64 6.27
CA ARG A 35 3.11 11.66 7.25
C ARG A 35 4.25 12.08 8.18
N LYS A 36 5.39 11.37 8.16
CA LYS A 36 6.56 11.67 9.02
C LYS A 36 7.12 13.08 8.77
N GLU A 37 7.04 13.55 7.53
CA GLU A 37 7.60 14.82 7.10
C GLU A 37 6.54 15.65 6.35
N TYR A 38 6.63 16.98 6.46
CA TYR A 38 5.77 17.86 5.68
C TYR A 38 6.27 17.95 4.23
N ILE A 39 5.39 17.63 3.29
CA ILE A 39 5.66 17.76 1.85
C ILE A 39 4.73 18.84 1.30
N LYS A 40 5.30 19.86 0.66
CA LYS A 40 4.52 20.92 0.02
C LYS A 40 3.56 20.31 -1.03
N PRO A 41 2.30 20.81 -1.14
CA PRO A 41 1.32 20.27 -2.09
C PRO A 41 1.82 20.24 -3.54
N SER A 42 2.61 21.23 -3.94
CA SER A 42 3.23 21.30 -5.28
C SER A 42 4.19 20.14 -5.55
N VAL A 43 5.02 19.80 -4.57
CA VAL A 43 5.98 18.69 -4.66
C VAL A 43 5.25 17.35 -4.68
N GLN A 44 4.20 17.19 -3.87
CA GLN A 44 3.37 15.99 -3.87
C GLN A 44 2.72 15.76 -5.24
N ARG A 45 2.08 16.79 -5.83
CA ARG A 45 1.43 16.72 -7.15
C ARG A 45 2.43 16.41 -8.26
N ARG A 46 3.63 17.00 -8.20
CA ARG A 46 4.70 16.73 -9.17
C ARG A 46 5.11 15.24 -9.15
N ASN A 47 5.33 14.69 -7.96
CA ASN A 47 5.71 13.29 -7.80
C ASN A 47 4.63 12.32 -8.28
N GLU A 48 3.35 12.68 -8.11
CA GLU A 48 2.21 11.90 -8.62
C GLU A 48 2.21 11.83 -10.15
N ILE A 49 2.37 12.97 -10.83
CA ILE A 49 2.41 13.06 -12.30
C ILE A 49 3.59 12.25 -12.85
N LEU A 50 4.80 12.46 -12.31
CA LEU A 50 6.00 11.73 -12.75
C LEU A 50 5.82 10.21 -12.60
N LYS A 51 5.22 9.77 -11.50
CA LYS A 51 4.94 8.35 -11.26
C LYS A 51 3.89 7.79 -12.22
N ALA A 52 2.88 8.59 -12.59
CA ALA A 52 1.87 8.20 -13.58
C ALA A 52 2.50 8.02 -14.97
N VAL A 53 3.29 8.99 -15.43
CA VAL A 53 4.01 8.93 -16.72
C VAL A 53 4.92 7.70 -16.79
N TYR A 54 5.68 7.44 -15.72
CA TYR A 54 6.55 6.25 -15.67
C TYR A 54 5.76 4.95 -15.79
N ARG A 55 4.63 4.84 -15.08
CA ARG A 55 3.76 3.65 -15.14
C ARG A 55 3.14 3.46 -16.51
N GLU A 56 2.70 4.53 -17.14
CA GLU A 56 2.11 4.50 -18.48
C GLU A 56 3.14 4.06 -19.51
N ARG A 57 4.35 4.65 -19.49
CA ARG A 57 5.44 4.25 -20.39
C ARG A 57 5.76 2.76 -20.26
N LYS A 58 5.93 2.29 -19.02
CA LYS A 58 6.20 0.87 -18.75
C LYS A 58 5.07 -0.04 -19.21
N LYS A 59 3.81 0.39 -19.10
CA LYS A 59 2.66 -0.38 -19.60
C LYS A 59 2.70 -0.50 -21.13
N ARG A 60 2.94 0.61 -21.84
CA ARG A 60 3.05 0.62 -23.31
C ARG A 60 4.20 -0.26 -23.81
N GLU A 61 5.35 -0.24 -23.13
CA GLU A 61 6.50 -1.11 -23.43
C GLU A 61 6.15 -2.61 -23.27
N LEU A 62 5.27 -2.97 -22.34
CA LEU A 62 4.83 -4.35 -22.10
C LEU A 62 3.75 -4.83 -23.08
N ASP A 63 2.95 -3.89 -23.60
CA ASP A 63 1.87 -4.16 -24.54
C ASP A 63 2.37 -4.22 -26.01
N SER A 64 3.65 -3.88 -26.26
CA SER A 64 4.33 -3.92 -27.56
C SER A 64 5.16 -5.18 -27.73
#